data_AF-B2XXJ5-F1
#
_entry.id   AF-B2XXJ5-F1
#
_cell.length_a   1.000
_cell.length_b   1.000
_cell.length_c   1.000
_cell.angle_alpha   90.00
_cell.angle_beta   90.00
_cell.angle_gamma   90.00
#
_symmetry.space_group_name_H-M   'P 1'
#
loop_
_entity.id
_entity.type
_entity.pdbx_description
1 polymer ?
#
loop_
_entity_poly.entity_id
_entity_poly.type
_entity_poly.pdbx_seq_one_letter_code
_entity_poly.pdbx_strand_id
1 'polypeptide(L)'
;RQRYWGAPIPMVTLEDGTVLPTPEDQLPVILPEDVVMDGITSPIKADPEWAKTTVNGMPALRETDTFDTFMESSWYYARYTCPQYQEGMLDSKAANYWLPVDIYIGGIEHAIMHLLYFRFFHKLMRD
;
A
#
# COMPACT_ATOMS: atom_id res chain seq x y z
N ARG A 1 7.43 1.02 -7.43
CA ARG A 1 8.64 0.15 -7.50
C ARG A 1 8.39 -0.83 -8.62
N GLN A 2 9.33 -0.98 -9.55
CA GLN A 2 9.22 -1.91 -10.68
C GLN A 2 9.56 -3.34 -10.25
N ARG A 3 8.90 -3.82 -9.19
CA ARG A 3 9.11 -5.13 -8.55
C ARG A 3 7.74 -5.74 -8.26
N TYR A 4 7.66 -7.06 -8.34
CA TYR A 4 6.42 -7.79 -8.11
C TYR A 4 5.99 -7.82 -6.64
N TRP A 5 6.92 -8.13 -5.74
CA TRP A 5 6.58 -8.46 -4.37
C TRP A 5 6.43 -7.21 -3.49
N GLY A 6 5.23 -6.63 -3.53
CA GLY A 6 4.82 -5.47 -2.74
C GLY A 6 3.34 -5.17 -2.97
N ALA A 7 2.75 -4.30 -2.15
CA ALA A 7 1.37 -3.89 -2.35
C ALA A 7 1.22 -3.12 -3.68
N PRO A 8 0.27 -3.49 -4.58
CA PRO A 8 0.01 -2.74 -5.80
C PRO A 8 -0.40 -1.29 -5.51
N ILE A 9 0.12 -0.35 -6.29
CA ILE A 9 -0.26 1.06 -6.16
C ILE A 9 -1.71 1.23 -6.68
N PRO A 10 -2.65 1.77 -5.88
CA PRO A 10 -4.06 1.88 -6.25
C PRO A 10 -4.32 3.10 -7.15
N MET A 11 -3.72 3.09 -8.34
CA MET A 11 -3.92 4.09 -9.39
C MET A 11 -4.33 3.41 -10.69
N VAL A 12 -5.13 4.10 -11.48
CA VAL A 12 -5.61 3.64 -12.79
C VAL A 12 -5.46 4.75 -13.83
N THR A 13 -5.19 4.35 -15.07
CA THR A 13 -5.11 5.23 -16.24
C THR A 13 -6.25 4.87 -17.19
N LEU A 14 -7.11 5.84 -17.52
CA LEU A 14 -8.19 5.68 -18.49
C LEU A 14 -7.64 5.67 -19.92
N GLU A 15 -8.44 5.22 -20.89
CA GLU A 15 -8.06 5.23 -22.31
C GLU A 15 -7.72 6.63 -22.85
N ASP A 16 -8.29 7.69 -22.30
CA ASP A 16 -8.01 9.08 -22.66
C ASP A 16 -6.69 9.61 -22.07
N GLY A 17 -5.97 8.80 -21.27
CA GLY A 17 -4.72 9.14 -20.61
C GLY A 17 -4.89 9.80 -19.24
N THR A 18 -6.12 10.02 -18.76
CA THR A 18 -6.37 10.54 -17.42
C THR A 18 -5.95 9.54 -16.36
N VAL A 19 -5.18 9.99 -15.37
CA VAL A 19 -4.76 9.18 -14.22
C VAL A 19 -5.59 9.57 -12.99
N LEU A 20 -6.17 8.58 -12.32
CA LEU A 20 -6.94 8.78 -11.09
C LEU A 20 -6.71 7.64 -10.08
N PRO A 21 -7.07 7.83 -8.81
CA PRO A 21 -7.06 6.74 -7.83
C PRO A 21 -7.99 5.61 -8.24
N THR A 22 -7.63 4.37 -7.88
CA THR A 22 -8.56 3.24 -7.96
C THR A 22 -9.81 3.56 -7.11
N PRO A 23 -11.03 3.40 -7.66
CA PRO A 23 -12.27 3.57 -6.90
C PRO A 23 -12.32 2.72 -5.62
N GLU A 24 -12.95 3.23 -4.56
CA GLU A 24 -13.00 2.54 -3.25
C GLU A 24 -13.64 1.14 -3.33
N ASP A 25 -14.62 0.96 -4.22
CA ASP A 25 -15.31 -0.32 -4.45
C ASP A 25 -14.43 -1.36 -5.19
N GLN A 26 -13.26 -0.95 -5.69
CA GLN A 26 -12.25 -1.81 -6.32
C GLN A 26 -11.03 -2.06 -5.40
N LEU A 27 -11.07 -1.59 -4.16
CA LEU A 27 -10.05 -1.88 -3.16
C LEU A 27 -10.37 -3.16 -2.37
N PRO A 28 -9.35 -3.95 -1.96
CA PRO A 28 -7.94 -3.80 -2.30
C PRO A 28 -7.62 -4.26 -3.74
N VAL A 29 -6.61 -3.64 -4.36
CA VAL A 29 -6.00 -4.20 -5.57
C VAL A 29 -5.14 -5.39 -5.16
N ILE A 30 -5.68 -6.59 -5.30
CA ILE A 30 -5.04 -7.83 -4.85
C ILE A 30 -3.86 -8.17 -5.78
N LEU A 31 -2.66 -8.28 -5.20
CA LEU A 31 -1.53 -8.90 -5.86
C LEU A 31 -1.82 -10.40 -5.99
N PRO A 32 -1.70 -11.01 -7.19
CA PRO A 32 -1.82 -12.47 -7.30
C PRO A 32 -0.72 -13.11 -6.46
N GLU A 33 -0.96 -14.31 -5.93
CA GLU A 33 0.08 -15.05 -5.19
C GLU A 33 0.59 -16.26 -5.97
N ASP A 34 -0.25 -16.83 -6.82
CA ASP A 34 0.09 -17.94 -7.72
C ASP A 34 0.67 -17.39 -9.04
N VAL A 35 1.99 -17.25 -9.09
CA VAL A 35 2.72 -16.77 -10.27
C VAL A 35 3.98 -17.58 -10.53
N VAL A 36 4.41 -17.57 -11.78
CA VAL A 36 5.73 -18.08 -12.18
C VAL A 36 6.66 -16.91 -12.44
N MET A 37 7.80 -16.91 -11.74
CA MET A 37 8.83 -15.89 -11.87
C MET A 37 9.83 -16.27 -12.96
N ASP A 38 10.02 -15.41 -13.96
CA ASP A 38 11.08 -15.55 -14.97
C ASP A 38 12.41 -14.91 -14.54
N GLY A 39 12.40 -14.11 -13.47
CA GLY A 39 13.54 -13.39 -12.92
C GLY A 39 13.89 -12.06 -13.62
N ILE A 40 13.17 -11.70 -14.69
CA ILE A 40 13.42 -10.51 -15.51
C ILE A 40 12.28 -9.50 -15.35
N THR A 41 11.04 -9.96 -15.52
CA THR A 41 9.86 -9.10 -15.56
C THR A 41 8.95 -9.41 -14.38
N SER A 42 8.35 -8.37 -13.78
CA SER A 42 7.28 -8.57 -12.80
C SER A 42 6.12 -9.35 -13.45
N PRO A 43 5.61 -10.45 -12.85
CA PRO A 43 4.47 -11.20 -13.40
C PRO A 43 3.25 -10.34 -13.75
N ILE A 44 2.90 -9.36 -12.90
CA ILE A 44 1.77 -8.44 -13.15
C ILE A 44 2.02 -7.44 -14.28
N LYS A 45 3.27 -7.32 -14.74
CA LYS A 45 3.64 -6.54 -15.93
C LYS A 45 3.75 -7.42 -17.17
N ALA A 46 4.13 -8.69 -16.99
CA ALA A 46 4.24 -9.66 -18.06
C ALA A 46 2.86 -10.14 -18.53
N ASP A 47 1.89 -10.23 -17.62
CA ASP A 47 0.49 -10.54 -17.93
C ASP A 47 -0.32 -9.24 -18.19
N PRO A 48 -0.61 -8.90 -19.46
CA PRO A 48 -1.37 -7.69 -19.78
C PRO A 48 -2.83 -7.77 -19.34
N GLU A 49 -3.37 -8.96 -19.04
CA GLU A 49 -4.76 -9.08 -18.58
C GLU A 49 -4.91 -8.62 -17.13
N TRP A 50 -3.88 -8.80 -16.29
CA TRP A 50 -3.94 -8.37 -14.89
C TRP A 50 -4.15 -6.86 -14.74
N ALA A 51 -3.52 -6.07 -15.62
CA ALA A 51 -3.63 -4.61 -15.58
C ALA A 51 -5.00 -4.11 -16.09
N LYS A 52 -5.72 -4.86 -16.92
CA LYS A 52 -7.00 -4.42 -17.47
C LYS A 52 -8.07 -4.34 -16.39
N THR A 53 -8.79 -3.22 -16.37
CA THR A 53 -9.94 -3.02 -15.48
C THR A 53 -10.97 -2.12 -16.15
N THR A 54 -12.06 -1.81 -15.45
CA THR A 54 -13.09 -0.87 -15.91
C THR A 54 -13.40 0.11 -14.80
N VAL A 55 -13.48 1.39 -15.14
CA VAL A 55 -13.75 2.49 -14.20
C VAL A 55 -14.83 3.36 -14.83
N ASN A 56 -15.96 3.54 -14.13
CA ASN A 56 -17.11 4.30 -14.63
C ASN A 56 -17.61 3.82 -16.02
N GLY A 57 -17.54 2.51 -16.28
CA GLY A 57 -17.94 1.91 -17.55
C GLY A 57 -16.93 2.10 -18.70
N MET A 58 -15.80 2.77 -18.47
CA MET A 58 -14.73 2.92 -19.45
C MET A 58 -13.58 1.95 -19.17
N PRO A 59 -12.93 1.40 -20.21
CA PRO A 59 -11.73 0.61 -20.01
C PRO A 59 -10.61 1.45 -19.37
N ALA A 60 -9.83 0.81 -18.51
CA ALA A 60 -8.71 1.43 -17.81
C ALA A 60 -7.60 0.40 -17.55
N LEU A 61 -6.41 0.90 -17.25
CA LEU A 61 -5.25 0.09 -16.87
C LEU A 61 -4.81 0.43 -15.45
N ARG A 62 -4.65 -0.59 -14.61
CA ARG A 62 -4.08 -0.50 -13.26
C ARG A 62 -2.57 -0.23 -13.34
N GLU A 63 -2.05 0.52 -12.39
CA GLU A 63 -0.61 0.64 -12.19
C GLU A 63 0.00 -0.74 -11.88
N THR A 64 1.16 -1.03 -12.49
CA THR A 64 1.87 -2.31 -12.32
C THR A 64 3.08 -2.19 -11.39
N ASP A 65 3.42 -0.96 -11.00
CA ASP A 65 4.37 -0.70 -9.93
C ASP A 65 3.75 -0.98 -8.54
N THR A 66 4.59 -1.46 -7.62
CA THR A 66 4.24 -1.71 -6.22
C THR A 66 4.81 -0.66 -5.28
N PHE A 67 4.28 -0.54 -4.07
CA PHE A 67 4.83 0.37 -3.07
C PHE A 67 6.28 0.02 -2.68
N ASP A 68 6.99 1.02 -2.17
CA ASP A 68 8.20 0.80 -1.38
C ASP A 68 7.83 0.09 -0.08
N THR A 69 8.65 -0.87 0.38
CA THR A 69 8.34 -1.65 1.59
C THR A 69 8.37 -0.82 2.88
N PHE A 70 8.96 0.38 2.84
CA PHE A 70 8.81 1.36 3.91
C PHE A 70 7.38 1.85 4.09
N MET A 71 6.51 1.72 3.07
CA MET A 71 5.10 2.07 3.17
C MET A 71 4.43 1.27 4.29
N GLU A 72 4.60 -0.06 4.29
CA GLU A 72 3.98 -0.93 5.31
C GLU A 72 4.62 -0.74 6.70
N SER A 73 5.95 -0.60 6.77
CA SER A 73 6.63 -0.42 8.06
C SER A 73 6.39 0.97 8.69
N SER A 74 5.79 1.91 7.97
CA SER A 74 5.56 3.27 8.47
C SER A 74 4.34 3.40 9.40
N TRP A 75 3.43 2.43 9.42
CA TRP A 75 2.17 2.53 10.19
C TRP A 75 1.75 1.28 10.96
N TYR A 76 2.48 0.15 10.81
CA TYR A 76 2.16 -1.11 11.48
C TYR A 76 1.98 -1.00 13.00
N TYR A 77 2.76 -0.13 13.67
CA TYR A 77 2.69 0.12 15.12
C TYR A 77 1.30 0.60 15.56
N ALA A 78 0.64 1.41 14.73
CA ALA A 78 -0.72 1.88 14.99
C ALA A 78 -1.72 0.76 14.69
N ARG A 79 -1.51 -0.01 13.62
CA ARG A 79 -2.42 -1.12 13.26
C ARG A 79 -2.45 -2.24 14.29
N TYR A 80 -1.35 -2.48 15.03
CA TYR A 80 -1.34 -3.44 16.14
C TYR A 80 -2.34 -3.11 17.26
N THR A 81 -2.77 -1.85 17.38
CA THR A 81 -3.77 -1.47 18.38
C THR A 81 -5.18 -2.00 18.06
N CYS A 82 -5.45 -2.29 16.78
CA CYS A 82 -6.75 -2.69 16.26
C CYS A 82 -6.65 -3.59 15.00
N PRO A 83 -5.95 -4.74 15.06
CA PRO A 83 -5.54 -5.48 13.85
C PRO A 83 -6.71 -6.07 13.05
N GLN A 84 -7.82 -6.37 13.72
CA GLN A 84 -9.02 -6.99 13.12
C GLN A 84 -10.09 -5.96 12.73
N TYR A 85 -9.83 -4.66 12.87
CA TYR A 85 -10.80 -3.61 12.57
C TYR A 85 -11.06 -3.49 11.06
N GLN A 86 -12.32 -3.61 10.63
CA GLN A 86 -12.68 -3.70 9.21
C GLN A 86 -13.28 -2.41 8.62
N GLU A 87 -13.63 -1.43 9.45
CA GLU A 87 -14.32 -0.20 9.02
C GLU A 87 -13.35 0.93 8.61
N GLY A 88 -12.03 0.67 8.62
CA GLY A 88 -11.03 1.64 8.21
C GLY A 88 -9.61 1.24 8.60
N MET A 89 -8.68 2.18 8.42
CA MET A 89 -7.27 1.97 8.73
C MET A 89 -7.02 1.75 10.22
N LEU A 90 -7.71 2.50 11.10
CA LEU A 90 -7.59 2.40 12.56
C LEU A 90 -8.93 2.62 13.24
N ASP A 91 -9.20 1.89 14.33
CA ASP A 91 -10.14 2.34 15.35
C ASP A 91 -9.45 3.41 16.19
N SER A 92 -9.86 4.67 16.04
CA SER A 92 -9.24 5.80 16.74
C SER A 92 -9.32 5.67 18.27
N LYS A 93 -10.32 4.99 18.83
CA LYS A 93 -10.40 4.79 20.29
C LYS A 93 -9.30 3.85 20.78
N ALA A 94 -9.15 2.71 20.11
CA ALA A 94 -8.08 1.76 20.43
C ALA A 94 -6.69 2.37 20.18
N ALA A 95 -6.50 3.07 19.06
CA ALA A 95 -5.23 3.71 18.73
C ALA A 95 -4.85 4.78 19.76
N ASN A 96 -5.78 5.67 20.15
CA ASN A 96 -5.50 6.71 21.14
C ASN A 96 -5.31 6.18 22.57
N TYR A 97 -5.82 4.99 22.89
CA TYR A 97 -5.58 4.35 24.18
C TYR A 97 -4.13 3.82 24.28
N TRP A 98 -3.62 3.22 23.21
CA TRP A 98 -2.31 2.57 23.21
C TRP A 98 -1.15 3.46 22.75
N LEU A 99 -1.41 4.51 21.98
CA LEU A 99 -0.38 5.40 21.44
C LEU A 99 -0.21 6.65 22.32
N PRO A 100 1.02 7.22 22.39
CA PRO A 100 2.22 6.84 21.63
C PRO A 100 2.90 5.57 22.17
N VAL A 101 3.77 4.97 21.35
CA VAL A 101 4.65 3.88 21.79
C VAL A 101 5.60 4.41 22.88
N ASP A 102 5.58 3.82 24.08
CA ASP A 102 6.40 4.27 25.22
C ASP A 102 7.90 4.08 24.98
N ILE A 103 8.28 2.90 24.49
CA ILE A 103 9.66 2.55 24.14
C ILE A 103 9.69 1.78 22.83
N TYR A 104 10.48 2.28 21.89
CA TYR A 104 10.68 1.63 20.60
C TYR A 104 12.15 1.25 20.44
N ILE A 105 12.41 -0.06 20.38
CA ILE A 105 13.75 -0.65 20.35
C ILE A 105 14.07 -1.06 18.93
N GLY A 106 15.18 -0.58 18.38
CA GLY A 106 15.63 -0.90 17.03
C GLY A 106 17.11 -0.57 16.83
N GLY A 107 17.69 -1.09 15.75
CA GLY A 107 19.08 -0.83 15.38
C GLY A 107 19.28 0.56 14.77
N ILE A 108 20.50 1.09 14.90
CA ILE A 108 20.87 2.43 14.43
C ILE A 108 20.82 2.58 12.90
N GLU A 109 20.88 1.47 12.17
CA GLU A 109 20.71 1.42 10.72
C GLU A 109 19.36 2.00 10.24
N HIS A 110 18.36 2.06 11.11
CA HIS A 110 17.03 2.59 10.81
C HIS A 110 16.86 4.09 11.09
N ALA A 111 17.93 4.78 11.53
CA ALA A 111 17.86 6.16 12.04
C ALA A 111 17.29 7.20 11.07
N ILE A 112 17.62 7.12 9.77
CA ILE A 112 17.32 8.20 8.80
C ILE A 112 16.12 7.87 7.90
N MET A 113 15.93 6.61 7.53
CA MET A 113 14.83 6.19 6.64
C MET A 113 13.59 5.82 7.45
N HIS A 114 13.51 4.57 7.94
CA HIS A 114 12.37 4.03 8.68
C HIS A 114 11.83 4.98 9.75
N LEU A 115 12.70 5.45 10.66
CA LEU A 115 12.25 6.32 11.77
C LEU A 115 11.74 7.69 11.28
N LEU A 116 12.20 8.18 10.13
CA LEU A 116 11.67 9.40 9.54
C LEU A 116 10.30 9.13 8.88
N TYR A 117 10.16 8.05 8.11
CA TYR A 117 8.90 7.68 7.47
C TYR A 117 7.81 7.36 8.49
N PHE A 118 8.15 6.63 9.55
CA PHE A 118 7.28 6.38 10.71
C PHE A 118 6.73 7.68 11.32
N ARG A 119 7.61 8.66 11.58
CA ARG A 119 7.21 9.96 12.17
C ARG A 119 6.36 10.79 11.20
N PHE A 120 6.65 10.69 9.90
CA PHE A 120 5.88 11.34 8.85
C PHE A 120 4.47 10.74 8.76
N PHE A 121 4.35 9.41 8.70
CA PHE A 121 3.07 8.71 8.65
C PHE A 121 2.21 8.96 9.88
N HIS A 122 2.82 9.03 11.08
CA HIS A 122 2.10 9.42 12.29
C HIS A 122 1.41 10.77 12.15
N LYS A 123 2.05 11.75 11.50
CA LYS A 123 1.47 13.08 11.27
C LYS A 123 0.37 13.03 10.23
N LEU A 124 0.57 12.28 9.14
CA LEU A 124 -0.48 12.07 8.13
C LEU A 124 -1.73 11.38 8.69
N MET A 125 -1.58 10.44 9.63
CA MET A 125 -2.73 9.78 10.27
C MET A 125 -3.43 10.66 11.31
N ARG A 126 -2.73 11.67 11.85
CA ARG A 126 -3.28 12.61 12.83
C ARG A 126 -4.11 13.71 12.15
N ASP A 127 -3.64 14.18 11.00
CA ASP A 127 -4.21 15.30 10.24
C ASP A 127 -5.44 14.85 9.43
#